data_AF-A0A2T2S9Y3-F1
#
_entry.id   AF-A0A2T2S9Y3-F1
#
_cell.length_a   1.000
_cell.length_b   1.000
_cell.length_c   1.000
_cell.angle_alpha   90.00
_cell.angle_beta   90.00
_cell.angle_gamma   90.00
#
_symmetry.space_group_name_H-M   'P 1'
#
loop_
_entity.id
_entity.type
_entity.pdbx_description
1 polymer ?
#
loop_
_entity_poly.entity_id
_entity_poly.type
_entity_poly.pdbx_seq_one_letter_code
_entity_poly.pdbx_strand_id
1 'polypeptide(L)' 'KIEFRVDRSGNLHTPIGKASFSVDELYENAKAFLSEVVRLRPASAKGIYLKSVTMSATMGPPIRIDRSSVLTEAR' A
#
# COMPACT_ATOMS: atom_id res chain seq x y z
N LYS A 1 12.82 -1.27 -8.09
CA LYS A 1 12.24 -2.63 -7.97
C LYS A 1 12.12 -2.94 -6.48
N ILE A 2 10.89 -3.05 -5.98
CA ILE A 2 10.63 -3.30 -4.55
C ILE A 2 10.22 -4.76 -4.45
N GLU A 3 10.97 -5.55 -3.68
CA GLU A 3 10.58 -6.92 -3.37
C GLU A 3 9.71 -6.91 -2.14
N PHE A 4 8.51 -7.48 -2.26
CA PHE A 4 7.56 -7.55 -1.18
C PHE A 4 7.05 -8.98 -1.01
N ARG A 5 7.03 -9.42 0.24
CA ARG A 5 6.55 -10.74 0.63
C ARG A 5 5.53 -10.55 1.74
N VAL A 6 4.48 -11.37 1.70
CA VAL A 6 3.47 -11.42 2.74
C VAL A 6 4.06 -12.11 3.97
N ASP A 7 3.84 -11.55 5.15
CA ASP A 7 4.22 -12.20 6.40
C ASP A 7 3.29 -13.39 6.73
N ARG A 8 3.60 -14.15 7.78
CA ARG A 8 2.74 -15.27 8.22
C ARG A 8 1.35 -14.82 8.69
N SER A 9 1.22 -13.56 9.08
CA SER A 9 -0.01 -12.94 9.57
C SER A 9 -0.88 -12.37 8.44
N GLY A 10 -0.43 -12.43 7.19
CA GLY A 10 -1.14 -11.90 6.03
C GLY A 10 -0.96 -10.40 5.78
N ASN A 11 0.01 -9.75 6.44
CA ASN A 11 0.34 -8.35 6.21
C ASN A 11 1.43 -8.18 5.17
N LEU A 12 1.39 -7.04 4.50
CA LEU A 12 2.34 -6.59 3.52
C LEU A 12 3.00 -5.30 4.03
N HIS A 13 4.32 -5.30 4.14
CA HIS A 13 5.08 -4.11 4.55
C HIS A 13 6.16 -3.79 3.52
N THR A 14 6.18 -2.55 3.04
CA THR A 14 7.18 -2.07 2.09
C THR A 14 7.51 -0.60 2.35
N PRO A 15 8.79 -0.21 2.19
CA PRO A 15 9.16 1.20 2.16
C PRO A 15 8.80 1.80 0.79
N ILE A 16 7.92 2.80 0.77
CA ILE A 16 7.51 3.53 -0.44
C ILE A 16 8.43 4.72 -0.78
N GLY A 17 9.33 5.10 0.13
CA GLY A 17 10.24 6.24 -0.06
C GLY A 17 10.93 6.69 1.22
N LYS A 18 11.57 7.87 1.16
CA LYS A 18 12.17 8.57 2.29
C LYS A 18 11.48 9.91 2.50
N ALA A 19 11.58 10.47 3.71
CA ALA A 19 11.04 11.80 4.03
C ALA A 19 11.67 12.95 3.19
N SER A 20 12.81 12.71 2.54
CA SER A 20 13.47 13.67 1.68
C SER A 20 12.89 13.73 0.25
N PHE A 21 11.93 12.88 -0.09
CA PHE A 21 11.29 12.87 -1.41
C PHE A 21 10.20 13.93 -1.48
N SER A 22 9.89 14.37 -2.70
CA SER A 22 8.76 15.27 -2.91
C SER A 22 7.43 14.57 -2.62
N VAL A 23 6.41 15.37 -2.29
CA VAL A 23 5.06 14.85 -2.00
C VAL A 23 4.50 14.10 -3.21
N ASP A 24 4.74 14.62 -4.42
CA ASP A 24 4.24 14.02 -5.67
C ASP A 24 4.91 12.68 -5.96
N GLU A 25 6.22 12.56 -5.74
CA GLU A 25 6.93 11.29 -5.89
C GLU A 25 6.45 10.23 -4.89
N LEU A 26 6.21 10.63 -3.63
CA LEU A 26 5.68 9.73 -2.61
C LEU A 26 4.27 9.24 -2.97
N TYR A 27 3.43 10.13 -3.50
CA TYR A 27 2.08 9.81 -3.94
C TYR A 27 2.10 8.83 -5.12
N GLU A 28 2.90 9.09 -6.16
CA GLU A 28 3.01 8.20 -7.31
C GLU A 28 3.57 6.82 -6.94
N ASN A 29 4.56 6.77 -6.04
CA ASN A 29 5.10 5.50 -5.54
C ASN A 29 4.05 4.70 -4.76
N ALA A 30 3.26 5.35 -3.90
CA ALA A 30 2.18 4.71 -3.16
C ALA A 30 1.10 4.18 -4.09
N LYS A 31 0.69 4.98 -5.09
CA LYS A 31 -0.29 4.60 -6.11
C LYS A 31 0.17 3.41 -6.94
N ALA A 32 1.39 3.44 -7.46
CA ALA A 32 1.97 2.35 -8.23
C ALA A 32 2.02 1.04 -7.43
N PHE A 33 2.42 1.13 -6.16
CA PHE A 33 2.46 -0.02 -5.26
C PHE A 33 1.05 -0.61 -5.01
N LEU A 34 0.08 0.23 -4.69
CA LEU A 34 -1.29 -0.23 -4.41
C LEU A 34 -1.95 -0.83 -5.66
N SER A 35 -1.71 -0.25 -6.83
CA SER A 35 -2.18 -0.79 -8.11
C SER A 35 -1.62 -2.20 -8.36
N GLU A 36 -0.31 -2.40 -8.21
CA GLU A 36 0.31 -3.72 -8.38
C GLU A 36 -0.20 -4.75 -7.37
N VAL A 37 -0.43 -4.35 -6.11
CA VAL A 37 -1.04 -5.22 -5.10
C VAL A 37 -2.45 -5.65 -5.52
N VAL A 38 -3.28 -4.75 -6.04
CA VAL A 38 -4.62 -5.07 -6.54
C VAL A 38 -4.55 -6.01 -7.75
N ARG A 39 -3.57 -5.82 -8.66
CA ARG A 39 -3.36 -6.70 -9.81
C ARG A 39 -2.93 -8.12 -9.41
N LEU A 40 -2.14 -8.24 -8.34
CA LEU A 40 -1.72 -9.53 -7.78
C LEU A 40 -2.83 -10.26 -7.01
N ARG A 41 -4.03 -9.68 -6.91
CA ARG A 41 -5.17 -10.34 -6.27
C ARG A 41 -5.48 -11.68 -6.97
N PRO A 42 -5.38 -12.82 -6.27
CA PRO A 42 -5.74 -14.10 -6.85
C PRO A 42 -7.25 -14.19 -7.05
N ALA A 43 -7.69 -14.84 -8.14
CA ALA A 43 -9.11 -15.02 -8.46
C ALA A 43 -9.89 -15.81 -7.39
N SER A 44 -9.19 -16.59 -6.56
CA SER A 44 -9.77 -17.33 -5.42
C SER A 44 -10.06 -16.46 -4.20
N ALA A 45 -9.55 -15.22 -4.13
CA ALA A 45 -9.77 -14.33 -3.00
C ALA A 45 -11.21 -13.78 -2.98
N LYS A 46 -12.05 -14.38 -2.12
CA LYS A 46 -13.43 -13.96 -1.86
C LYS A 46 -13.47 -12.78 -0.88
N GLY A 47 -14.35 -11.82 -1.15
CA GLY A 47 -14.59 -10.66 -0.28
C GLY A 47 -13.61 -9.49 -0.47
N ILE A 48 -13.40 -8.73 0.59
CA ILE A 48 -12.56 -7.53 0.60
C ILE A 48 -11.09 -7.95 0.68
N TYR A 49 -10.33 -7.70 -0.39
CA TYR A 49 -8.92 -8.08 -0.49
C TYR A 49 -8.01 -7.23 0.41
N LEU A 50 -8.23 -5.90 0.44
CA LEU A 50 -7.50 -4.96 1.30
C LEU A 50 -8.35 -4.59 2.52
N LYS A 51 -7.96 -5.06 3.71
CA LYS A 51 -8.70 -4.78 4.96
C LYS A 51 -8.44 -3.37 5.50
N SER A 52 -7.17 -2.97 5.55
CA SER A 52 -6.73 -1.68 6.06
C SER A 52 -5.40 -1.28 5.44
N VAL A 53 -5.23 0.00 5.14
CA VAL A 53 -3.97 0.58 4.68
C VAL A 53 -3.52 1.59 5.74
N THR A 54 -2.28 1.47 6.18
CA THR A 54 -1.69 2.37 7.18
C THR A 54 -0.32 2.79 6.70
N MET A 55 -0.04 4.08 6.80
CA MET A 55 1.25 4.65 6.45
C MET A 55 1.88 5.25 7.71
N SER A 56 3.15 4.95 7.94
CA SER A 56 3.88 5.43 9.10
C SER A 56 5.32 5.76 8.72
N ALA A 57 5.86 6.82 9.30
CA ALA A 57 7.30 7.06 9.29
C ALA A 57 7.99 6.14 10.31
N THR A 58 9.30 5.92 10.17
CA THR A 58 10.09 5.03 11.04
C THR A 58 9.94 5.36 12.53
N MET A 59 9.81 6.65 12.86
CA MET A 59 9.68 7.15 14.24
C MET A 59 8.42 8.00 14.43
N GLY A 60 7.42 7.87 13.54
CA GLY A 60 6.20 8.68 13.57
C GLY A 60 4.96 7.87 13.93
N PRO A 61 3.90 8.52 14.45
CA PRO A 61 2.62 7.86 14.65
C PRO A 61 2.04 7.37 13.31
N PRO A 62 1.32 6.23 13.30
CA PRO A 62 0.69 5.72 12.10
C PRO A 62 -0.55 6.54 11.71
N ILE A 63 -0.70 6.79 10.41
CA ILE A 63 -1.88 7.41 9.83
C ILE A 63 -2.64 6.34 9.04
N ARG A 64 -3.91 6.12 9.39
CA ARG A 64 -4.78 5.23 8.63
C ARG A 64 -5.27 5.95 7.38
N ILE A 65 -5.14 5.29 6.24
CA ILE A 65 -5.63 5.79 4.96
C ILE A 65 -6.96 5.11 4.69
N ASP A 66 -7.94 5.88 4.19
CA ASP A 66 -9.22 5.31 3.80
C ASP A 66 -9.04 4.37 2.60
N ARG A 67 -9.66 3.21 2.68
CA ARG A 67 -9.67 2.20 1.62
C ARG A 67 -10.42 2.68 0.36
N SER A 68 -11.39 3.58 0.52
CA SER A 68 -12.24 4.05 -0.57
C SER A 68 -11.50 4.97 -1.53
N SER A 69 -10.59 5.81 -1.03
CA SER A 69 -9.70 6.64 -1.86
C SER A 69 -8.73 5.77 -2.65
N VAL A 70 -8.13 4.77 -1.99
CA VAL A 70 -7.19 3.83 -2.63
C VAL A 70 -7.83 3.03 -3.78
N LEU A 71 -9.07 2.57 -3.63
CA LEU A 71 -9.77 1.81 -4.68
C LEU A 71 -10.27 2.68 -5.83
N THR A 72 -10.48 3.98 -5.59
CA THR A 72 -10.90 4.94 -6.62
C THR A 72 -9.72 5.33 -7.50
N GLU A 73 -8.53 5.49 -6.93
CA GLU A 73 -7.30 5.85 -7.65
C GLU A 73 -6.62 4.66 -8.34
N ALA A 74 -6.96 3.43 -7.95
CA ALA A 74 -6.46 2.19 -8.56
C ALA A 74 -7.36 1.65 -9.69
N ARG A 75 -8.48 2.31 -9.99
CA ARG A 75 -9.28 2.09 -11.21
C ARG A 75 -8.76 2.94 -12.35
#